data_AF-A0A3M2KYB6-F1
#
_entry.id   AF-A0A3M2KYB6-F1
#
_cell.length_a   1.000
_cell.length_b   1.000
_cell.length_c   1.000
_cell.angle_alpha   90.00
_cell.angle_beta   90.00
_cell.angle_gamma   90.00
#
_symmetry.space_group_name_H-M   'P 1'
#
loop_
_entity.id
_entity.type
_entity.pdbx_description
1 polymer ?
#
loop_
_entity_poly.entity_id
_entity_poly.type
_entity_poly.pdbx_seq_one_letter_code
_entity_poly.pdbx_strand_id
1 'polypeptide(L)'
;MSTTAVLVVTAAAPVTAADLSAGERDQFAGLPTAARRREFLHSRRALKLAAACAGLGSDTAALSFPHRRLSLSHSGIRSAAALTVGATDRIAGVGIDLEAPRAVDPRTARFFLRPGELDAATDPAAHLRLWTIKEALFKADPANAGALLTDYRLDDPAAPTGTAHKPGSPGLRFCYRSDFRAGLYTTVAVALAATEPALATVHPRRNTVMLPEITFDDVAERIHQLLPIVPGTLTEQTKVRDLVGDSFALVEMIIDVQEEFDVIFTQSQLGTVQTLGDLVTLLQSERAGGDSAAASGSAAPEPDSVAAQDDSAQESAVTGAAEC
;
A
#
# COMPACT_ATOMS: atom_id res chain seq x y z
N MET A 1 7.45 -35.78 -0.68
CA MET A 1 7.56 -34.34 -0.37
C MET A 1 6.14 -33.82 -0.12
N SER A 2 5.90 -33.15 1.01
CA SER A 2 4.58 -32.58 1.30
C SER A 2 4.47 -31.20 0.63
N THR A 3 3.58 -31.07 -0.35
CA THR A 3 3.39 -29.81 -1.10
C THR A 3 2.69 -28.76 -0.23
N THR A 4 3.18 -27.52 -0.26
CA THR A 4 2.46 -26.35 0.26
C THR A 4 1.54 -25.80 -0.81
N ALA A 5 0.30 -25.47 -0.47
CA ALA A 5 -0.61 -24.75 -1.35
C ALA A 5 -1.27 -23.57 -0.62
N VAL A 6 -1.74 -22.59 -1.38
CA VAL A 6 -2.61 -21.53 -0.86
C VAL A 6 -4.00 -21.70 -1.46
N LEU A 7 -4.98 -21.94 -0.59
CA LEU A 7 -6.39 -21.92 -0.94
C LEU A 7 -6.89 -20.47 -0.89
N VAL A 8 -7.53 -20.00 -1.96
CA VAL A 8 -8.25 -18.72 -1.95
C VAL A 8 -9.75 -19.00 -1.89
N VAL A 9 -10.41 -18.43 -0.89
CA VAL A 9 -11.85 -18.54 -0.69
C VAL A 9 -12.48 -17.17 -0.93
N THR A 10 -13.30 -17.05 -1.97
CA THR A 10 -14.00 -15.81 -2.32
C THR A 10 -15.45 -15.84 -1.83
N ALA A 11 -15.98 -14.70 -1.41
CA ALA A 11 -17.38 -14.54 -1.04
C ALA A 11 -17.97 -13.22 -1.57
N ALA A 12 -19.18 -13.33 -2.13
CA ALA A 12 -19.96 -12.22 -2.70
C ALA A 12 -21.14 -11.78 -1.82
N ALA A 13 -21.61 -12.65 -0.93
CA ALA A 13 -22.65 -12.35 0.05
C ALA A 13 -22.00 -12.12 1.42
N PRO A 14 -22.49 -11.16 2.23
CA PRO A 14 -22.02 -10.98 3.60
C PRO A 14 -22.53 -12.10 4.51
N VAL A 15 -21.95 -12.23 5.70
CA VAL A 15 -22.67 -12.87 6.82
C VAL A 15 -23.73 -11.93 7.39
N THR A 16 -24.73 -12.47 8.07
CA THR A 16 -25.66 -11.69 8.87
C THR A 16 -25.10 -11.43 10.27
N ALA A 17 -25.67 -10.48 11.01
CA ALA A 17 -25.30 -10.26 12.41
C ALA A 17 -25.59 -11.48 13.32
N ALA A 18 -26.47 -12.39 12.90
CA ALA A 18 -26.78 -13.63 13.62
C ALA A 18 -25.70 -14.71 13.45
N ASP A 19 -24.94 -14.68 12.35
CA ASP A 19 -23.84 -15.62 12.06
C ASP A 19 -22.51 -15.25 12.78
N LEU A 20 -22.48 -14.08 13.42
CA LEU A 20 -21.33 -13.59 14.17
C LEU A 20 -21.20 -14.31 15.52
N SER A 21 -19.97 -14.58 15.94
CA SER A 21 -19.65 -15.01 17.32
C SER A 21 -19.92 -13.88 18.33
N ALA A 22 -19.75 -14.17 19.63
CA ALA A 22 -19.81 -13.11 20.64
C ALA A 22 -18.74 -12.03 20.39
N GLY A 23 -17.46 -12.41 20.29
CA GLY A 23 -16.38 -11.46 20.06
C GLY A 23 -16.46 -10.72 18.71
N GLU A 24 -17.00 -11.36 17.67
CA GLU A 24 -17.23 -10.69 16.38
C GLU A 24 -18.39 -9.69 16.45
N ARG A 25 -19.43 -9.94 17.26
CA ARG A 25 -20.49 -8.94 17.51
C ARG A 25 -19.95 -7.74 18.26
N ASP A 26 -19.07 -7.96 19.24
CA ASP A 26 -18.44 -6.87 19.99
C ASP A 26 -17.56 -6.01 19.07
N GLN A 27 -16.74 -6.64 18.22
CA GLN A 27 -15.98 -5.95 17.16
C GLN A 27 -16.89 -5.18 16.21
N PHE A 28 -17.97 -5.81 15.72
CA PHE A 28 -18.92 -5.19 14.79
C PHE A 28 -19.68 -4.00 15.39
N ALA A 29 -20.06 -4.10 16.68
CA ALA A 29 -20.76 -3.04 17.40
C ALA A 29 -19.89 -1.78 17.57
N GLY A 30 -18.58 -1.95 17.71
CA GLY A 30 -17.59 -0.86 17.80
C GLY A 30 -17.23 -0.18 16.47
N LEU A 31 -17.73 -0.64 15.31
CA LEU A 31 -17.39 -0.04 14.03
C LEU A 31 -18.14 1.30 13.80
N PRO A 32 -17.46 2.38 13.38
CA PRO A 32 -18.03 3.73 13.39
C PRO A 32 -19.06 3.96 12.28
N THR A 33 -18.85 3.41 11.09
CA THR A 33 -19.68 3.71 9.91
C THR A 33 -20.46 2.51 9.41
N ALA A 34 -21.60 2.77 8.75
CA ALA A 34 -22.39 1.73 8.09
C ALA A 34 -21.63 1.06 6.93
N ALA A 35 -20.71 1.79 6.25
CA ALA A 35 -19.81 1.24 5.25
C ALA A 35 -18.89 0.18 5.88
N ARG A 36 -18.16 0.56 6.95
CA ARG A 36 -17.22 -0.35 7.61
C ARG A 36 -17.90 -1.57 8.22
N ARG A 37 -19.14 -1.41 8.71
CA ARG A 37 -20.00 -2.52 9.14
C ARG A 37 -20.33 -3.50 8.00
N ARG A 38 -20.69 -3.01 6.81
CA ARG A 38 -20.91 -3.89 5.63
C ARG A 38 -19.63 -4.63 5.24
N GLU A 39 -18.52 -3.91 5.12
CA GLU A 39 -17.21 -4.47 4.74
C GLU A 39 -16.76 -5.55 5.73
N PHE A 40 -16.96 -5.35 7.03
CA PHE A 40 -16.71 -6.36 8.06
C PHE A 40 -17.54 -7.63 7.82
N LEU A 41 -18.84 -7.51 7.54
CA LEU A 41 -19.71 -8.66 7.29
C LEU A 41 -19.36 -9.40 5.98
N HIS A 42 -18.96 -8.70 4.93
CA HIS A 42 -18.41 -9.33 3.72
C HIS A 42 -17.11 -10.08 4.04
N SER A 43 -16.14 -9.39 4.63
CA SER A 43 -14.83 -9.93 4.98
C SER A 43 -14.94 -11.16 5.91
N ARG A 44 -15.81 -11.12 6.92
CA ARG A 44 -16.04 -12.25 7.84
C ARG A 44 -16.64 -13.46 7.13
N ARG A 45 -17.36 -13.32 6.01
CA ARG A 45 -17.84 -14.48 5.23
C ARG A 45 -16.68 -15.28 4.65
N ALA A 46 -15.78 -14.61 3.92
CA ALA A 46 -14.61 -15.26 3.34
C ALA A 46 -13.70 -15.87 4.42
N LEU A 47 -13.46 -15.12 5.51
CA LEU A 47 -12.61 -15.57 6.61
C LEU A 47 -13.19 -16.80 7.34
N LYS A 48 -14.49 -16.83 7.67
CA LYS A 48 -15.14 -17.99 8.32
C LYS A 48 -15.10 -19.25 7.45
N LEU A 49 -15.29 -19.10 6.13
CA LEU A 49 -15.20 -20.22 5.19
C LEU A 49 -13.76 -20.76 5.13
N ALA A 50 -12.75 -19.89 5.04
CA ALA A 50 -11.35 -20.29 5.09
C ALA A 50 -10.97 -20.92 6.44
N ALA A 51 -11.44 -20.37 7.56
CA ALA A 51 -11.24 -20.92 8.90
C ALA A 51 -11.82 -22.34 9.01
N ALA A 52 -13.03 -22.57 8.52
CA ALA A 52 -13.64 -23.90 8.46
C ALA A 52 -12.82 -24.88 7.61
N CYS A 53 -12.32 -24.47 6.43
CA CYS A 53 -11.41 -25.28 5.62
C CYS A 53 -10.08 -25.60 6.33
N ALA A 54 -9.65 -24.77 7.28
CA ALA A 54 -8.45 -24.96 8.09
C ALA A 54 -8.69 -25.83 9.34
N GLY A 55 -9.92 -26.24 9.64
CA GLY A 55 -10.29 -26.89 10.91
C GLY A 55 -10.24 -25.95 12.12
N LEU A 56 -10.27 -24.64 11.89
CA LEU A 56 -10.33 -23.63 12.94
C LEU A 56 -11.78 -23.40 13.39
N GLY A 57 -11.94 -22.83 14.59
CA GLY A 57 -13.25 -22.48 15.13
C GLY A 57 -14.00 -21.46 14.27
N SER A 58 -15.33 -21.44 14.41
CA SER A 58 -16.21 -20.49 13.71
C SER A 58 -16.14 -19.05 14.24
N ASP A 59 -15.49 -18.85 15.40
CA ASP A 59 -15.17 -17.54 15.95
C ASP A 59 -13.82 -17.05 15.41
N THR A 60 -13.86 -16.00 14.60
CA THR A 60 -12.66 -15.40 14.00
C THR A 60 -12.19 -14.14 14.74
N ALA A 61 -12.84 -13.75 15.84
CA ALA A 61 -12.51 -12.52 16.58
C ALA A 61 -11.09 -12.51 17.14
N ALA A 62 -10.57 -13.67 17.55
CA ALA A 62 -9.23 -13.83 18.12
C ALA A 62 -8.10 -13.85 17.07
N LEU A 63 -8.40 -13.79 15.77
CA LEU A 63 -7.39 -13.76 14.72
C LEU A 63 -6.81 -12.35 14.57
N SER A 64 -5.55 -12.19 14.96
CA SER A 64 -4.74 -11.02 14.65
C SER A 64 -4.15 -11.11 13.23
N PHE A 65 -3.96 -9.97 12.58
CA PHE A 65 -3.27 -9.85 11.29
C PHE A 65 -2.11 -8.84 11.40
N PRO A 66 -0.97 -9.03 10.72
CA PRO A 66 -0.63 -10.13 9.81
C PRO A 66 -0.66 -11.51 10.47
N HIS A 67 -1.07 -12.55 9.72
CA HIS A 67 -1.21 -13.90 10.26
C HIS A 67 -0.40 -14.90 9.44
N ARG A 68 0.25 -15.84 10.12
CA ARG A 68 1.15 -16.84 9.52
C ARG A 68 0.48 -17.64 8.40
N ARG A 69 -0.81 -17.96 8.56
CA ARG A 69 -1.55 -18.91 7.71
C ARG A 69 -2.83 -18.39 7.07
N LEU A 70 -3.24 -17.16 7.41
CA LEU A 70 -4.49 -16.57 6.92
C LEU A 70 -4.24 -15.13 6.46
N SER A 71 -4.97 -14.71 5.44
CA SER A 71 -5.10 -13.28 5.11
C SER A 71 -6.51 -13.00 4.62
N LEU A 72 -6.90 -11.74 4.60
CA LEU A 72 -8.23 -11.29 4.25
C LEU A 72 -8.15 -9.93 3.55
N SER A 73 -8.86 -9.79 2.43
CA SER A 73 -9.12 -8.50 1.80
C SER A 73 -10.55 -8.45 1.24
N HIS A 74 -11.00 -7.24 0.93
CA HIS A 74 -12.30 -6.96 0.33
C HIS A 74 -12.19 -5.77 -0.63
N SER A 75 -13.09 -5.74 -1.61
CA SER A 75 -13.26 -4.62 -2.54
C SER A 75 -14.76 -4.53 -2.85
N GLY A 76 -15.42 -3.49 -2.34
CA GLY A 76 -16.87 -3.34 -2.37
C GLY A 76 -17.62 -4.53 -1.74
N ILE A 77 -18.47 -5.20 -2.54
CA ILE A 77 -19.25 -6.38 -2.09
C ILE A 77 -18.49 -7.72 -2.22
N ARG A 78 -17.23 -7.68 -2.65
CA ARG A 78 -16.41 -8.89 -2.86
C ARG A 78 -15.39 -8.99 -1.74
N SER A 79 -15.17 -10.20 -1.25
CA SER A 79 -14.18 -10.51 -0.23
C SER A 79 -13.43 -11.79 -0.58
N ALA A 80 -12.18 -11.89 -0.16
CA ALA A 80 -11.39 -13.11 -0.31
C ALA A 80 -10.48 -13.32 0.90
N ALA A 81 -10.39 -14.58 1.33
CA ALA A 81 -9.44 -15.02 2.32
C ALA A 81 -8.44 -16.00 1.68
N ALA A 82 -7.16 -15.83 1.97
CA ALA A 82 -6.12 -16.80 1.64
C ALA A 82 -5.84 -17.69 2.86
N LEU A 83 -5.66 -19.00 2.63
CA LEU A 83 -5.29 -19.99 3.64
C LEU A 83 -4.12 -20.84 3.15
N THR A 84 -3.06 -20.98 3.95
CA THR A 84 -1.98 -21.93 3.65
C THR A 84 -2.30 -23.34 4.18
N VAL A 85 -2.17 -24.33 3.29
CA VAL A 85 -2.42 -25.76 3.56
C VAL A 85 -1.21 -26.61 3.15
N GLY A 86 -1.10 -27.80 3.74
CA GLY A 86 0.06 -28.70 3.54
C GLY A 86 1.22 -28.34 4.49
N ALA A 87 2.46 -28.55 4.03
CA ALA A 87 3.65 -28.21 4.81
C ALA A 87 3.77 -26.67 4.94
N THR A 88 3.71 -26.14 6.16
CA THR A 88 3.70 -24.68 6.42
C THR A 88 4.87 -24.20 7.27
N ASP A 89 5.85 -25.07 7.52
CA ASP A 89 6.95 -24.84 8.46
C ASP A 89 7.82 -23.63 8.09
N ARG A 90 7.96 -23.37 6.78
CA ARG A 90 8.71 -22.23 6.21
C ARG A 90 7.86 -20.99 5.93
N ILE A 91 6.55 -21.06 6.10
CA ILE A 91 5.66 -19.91 5.90
C ILE A 91 5.78 -19.00 7.12
N ALA A 92 6.27 -17.77 6.92
CA ALA A 92 6.28 -16.72 7.94
C ALA A 92 4.96 -15.94 7.96
N GLY A 93 4.34 -15.76 6.80
CA GLY A 93 3.09 -15.03 6.63
C GLY A 93 2.45 -15.27 5.26
N VAL A 94 1.17 -14.96 5.14
CA VAL A 94 0.42 -14.95 3.89
C VAL A 94 -0.36 -13.65 3.79
N GLY A 95 -0.44 -13.11 2.58
CA GLY A 95 -1.16 -11.90 2.25
C GLY A 95 -2.11 -12.18 1.09
N ILE A 96 -3.27 -11.54 1.08
CA ILE A 96 -4.15 -11.47 -0.08
C ILE A 96 -4.60 -10.04 -0.25
N ASP A 97 -4.75 -9.63 -1.50
CA ASP A 97 -5.42 -8.39 -1.82
C ASP A 97 -6.34 -8.49 -3.04
N LEU A 98 -7.33 -7.60 -3.09
CA LEU A 98 -8.38 -7.54 -4.10
C LEU A 98 -8.59 -6.10 -4.56
N GLU A 99 -8.57 -5.85 -5.86
CA GLU A 99 -9.00 -4.56 -6.41
C GLU A 99 -9.92 -4.73 -7.63
N ALA A 100 -10.95 -3.90 -7.71
CA ALA A 100 -11.80 -3.81 -8.89
C ALA A 100 -11.17 -2.85 -9.94
N PRO A 101 -11.27 -3.14 -11.25
CA PRO A 101 -10.89 -2.18 -12.27
C PRO A 101 -11.63 -0.87 -12.11
N ARG A 102 -10.86 0.21 -12.00
CA ARG A 102 -11.35 1.59 -11.94
C ARG A 102 -10.35 2.51 -12.60
N ALA A 103 -10.77 3.74 -12.90
CA ALA A 103 -9.79 4.80 -13.10
C ALA A 103 -9.02 5.00 -11.79
N VAL A 104 -7.71 5.14 -11.92
CA VAL A 104 -6.79 5.49 -10.83
C VAL A 104 -5.95 6.67 -11.30
N ASP A 105 -5.68 7.60 -10.41
CA ASP A 105 -4.75 8.68 -10.68
C ASP A 105 -3.32 8.11 -10.82
N PRO A 106 -2.65 8.23 -11.99
CA PRO A 106 -1.28 7.75 -12.18
C PRO A 106 -0.27 8.34 -11.18
N ARG A 107 -0.54 9.53 -10.63
CA ARG A 107 0.32 10.20 -9.63
C ARG A 107 0.41 9.41 -8.33
N THR A 108 -0.57 8.56 -8.01
CA THR A 108 -0.54 7.66 -6.83
C THR A 108 0.62 6.66 -6.87
N ALA A 109 1.16 6.34 -8.05
CA ALA A 109 2.29 5.43 -8.22
C ALA A 109 3.49 5.81 -7.33
N ARG A 110 3.77 7.11 -7.17
CA ARG A 110 4.93 7.62 -6.40
C ARG A 110 4.89 7.25 -4.91
N PHE A 111 3.74 6.87 -4.37
CA PHE A 111 3.59 6.49 -2.97
C PHE A 111 3.91 5.02 -2.70
N PHE A 112 3.79 4.14 -3.70
CA PHE A 112 3.92 2.69 -3.52
C PHE A 112 4.92 2.01 -4.48
N LEU A 113 5.36 2.68 -5.54
CA LEU A 113 6.36 2.20 -6.50
C LEU A 113 7.69 2.95 -6.35
N ARG A 114 8.79 2.22 -6.55
CA ARG A 114 10.13 2.81 -6.76
C ARG A 114 10.32 3.22 -8.22
N PRO A 115 11.30 4.10 -8.54
CA PRO A 115 11.57 4.52 -9.92
C PRO A 115 11.65 3.37 -10.94
N GLY A 116 12.42 2.31 -10.65
CA GLY A 116 12.52 1.13 -11.54
C GLY A 116 11.28 0.22 -11.59
N GLU A 117 10.20 0.57 -10.90
CA GLU A 117 8.91 -0.11 -10.96
C GLU A 117 7.84 0.76 -11.67
N LEU A 118 8.10 2.07 -11.84
CA LEU A 118 7.20 3.00 -12.55
C LEU A 118 7.06 2.65 -14.03
N ASP A 119 8.15 2.20 -14.67
CA ASP A 119 8.17 1.80 -16.08
C ASP A 119 7.24 0.61 -16.38
N ALA A 120 6.85 -0.17 -15.36
CA ALA A 120 5.89 -1.26 -15.48
C ALA A 120 4.44 -0.85 -15.17
N ALA A 121 4.20 0.38 -14.69
CA ALA A 121 2.88 0.95 -14.44
C ALA A 121 2.35 1.71 -15.67
N THR A 122 2.49 1.12 -16.86
CA THR A 122 2.26 1.74 -18.17
C THR A 122 0.81 2.17 -18.44
N ASP A 123 -0.14 1.58 -17.72
CA ASP A 123 -1.57 1.81 -17.88
C ASP A 123 -2.32 1.57 -16.54
N PRO A 124 -3.59 1.99 -16.41
CA PRO A 124 -4.36 1.84 -15.17
C PRO A 124 -4.52 0.39 -14.68
N ALA A 125 -4.49 -0.59 -15.57
CA ALA A 125 -4.60 -2.01 -15.23
C ALA A 125 -3.30 -2.54 -14.63
N ALA A 126 -2.16 -2.19 -15.22
CA ALA A 126 -0.83 -2.48 -14.68
C ALA A 126 -0.60 -1.77 -13.34
N HIS A 127 -1.05 -0.52 -13.23
CA HIS A 127 -1.01 0.29 -12.02
C HIS A 127 -1.79 -0.37 -10.85
N LEU A 128 -3.08 -0.70 -11.05
CA LEU A 128 -3.90 -1.39 -10.05
C LEU A 128 -3.34 -2.77 -9.68
N ARG A 129 -2.85 -3.54 -10.67
CA ARG A 129 -2.18 -4.82 -10.45
C ARG A 129 -0.98 -4.66 -9.52
N LEU A 130 -0.12 -3.68 -9.79
CA LEU A 130 1.07 -3.41 -8.97
C LEU A 130 0.70 -2.99 -7.54
N TRP A 131 -0.30 -2.14 -7.36
CA TRP A 131 -0.85 -1.82 -6.04
C TRP A 131 -1.31 -3.08 -5.29
N THR A 132 -2.14 -3.90 -5.94
CA THR A 132 -2.67 -5.17 -5.37
C THR A 132 -1.51 -6.09 -4.97
N ILE A 133 -0.40 -6.11 -5.72
CA ILE A 133 0.81 -6.85 -5.37
C ILE A 133 1.47 -6.28 -4.12
N LYS A 134 1.68 -4.95 -4.03
CA LYS A 134 2.30 -4.33 -2.84
C LYS A 134 1.48 -4.54 -1.57
N GLU A 135 0.16 -4.36 -1.65
CA GLU A 135 -0.76 -4.59 -0.53
C GLU A 135 -0.74 -6.06 -0.07
N ALA A 136 -0.74 -7.01 -1.01
CA ALA A 136 -0.59 -8.43 -0.66
C ALA A 136 0.77 -8.72 0.01
N LEU A 137 1.87 -8.13 -0.48
CA LEU A 137 3.20 -8.28 0.13
C LEU A 137 3.25 -7.69 1.55
N PHE A 138 2.69 -6.49 1.75
CA PHE A 138 2.57 -5.84 3.05
C PHE A 138 1.72 -6.67 4.02
N LYS A 139 0.62 -7.27 3.57
CA LYS A 139 -0.23 -8.17 4.36
C LYS A 139 0.44 -9.50 4.69
N ALA A 140 1.41 -9.94 3.88
CA ALA A 140 2.18 -11.17 4.09
C ALA A 140 3.37 -11.02 5.05
N ASP A 141 3.83 -9.80 5.32
CA ASP A 141 4.99 -9.54 6.18
C ASP A 141 4.59 -9.46 7.68
N PRO A 142 5.04 -10.40 8.54
CA PRO A 142 4.78 -10.32 9.98
C PRO A 142 5.50 -9.14 10.67
N ALA A 143 6.46 -8.50 10.00
CA ALA A 143 7.17 -7.31 10.44
C ALA A 143 6.80 -6.06 9.62
N ASN A 144 5.55 -5.98 9.13
CA ASN A 144 5.07 -4.83 8.35
C ASN A 144 4.84 -3.54 9.18
N ALA A 145 4.92 -3.61 10.51
CA ALA A 145 4.79 -2.45 11.38
C ALA A 145 5.89 -1.41 11.07
N GLY A 146 5.48 -0.24 10.57
CA GLY A 146 6.40 0.81 10.12
C GLY A 146 7.03 0.61 8.73
N ALA A 147 6.63 -0.44 7.99
CA ALA A 147 7.03 -0.63 6.60
C ALA A 147 6.18 0.23 5.65
N LEU A 148 6.77 0.65 4.54
CA LEU A 148 6.09 1.34 3.44
C LEU A 148 5.83 0.36 2.29
N LEU A 149 4.86 0.64 1.42
CA LEU A 149 4.62 -0.19 0.23
C LEU A 149 5.84 -0.18 -0.73
N THR A 150 6.58 0.93 -0.76
CA THR A 150 7.85 1.08 -1.49
C THR A 150 9.00 0.27 -0.90
N ASP A 151 8.90 -0.32 0.29
CA ASP A 151 9.96 -1.17 0.85
C ASP A 151 9.98 -2.57 0.23
N TYR A 152 8.83 -3.09 -0.22
CA TYR A 152 8.74 -4.36 -0.92
C TYR A 152 9.14 -4.16 -2.38
N ARG A 153 10.33 -4.62 -2.75
CA ARG A 153 10.87 -4.50 -4.11
C ARG A 153 10.51 -5.74 -4.92
N LEU A 154 9.87 -5.57 -6.07
CA LEU A 154 9.60 -6.67 -6.99
C LEU A 154 10.86 -6.99 -7.80
N ASP A 155 11.15 -8.28 -7.98
CA ASP A 155 12.29 -8.70 -8.82
C ASP A 155 11.97 -8.56 -10.33
N ASP A 156 10.69 -8.69 -10.71
CA ASP A 156 10.14 -8.38 -12.04
C ASP A 156 8.74 -7.74 -11.87
N PRO A 157 8.62 -6.40 -11.95
CA PRO A 157 7.34 -5.70 -11.83
C PRO A 157 6.36 -5.96 -12.99
N ALA A 158 6.84 -6.41 -14.15
CA ALA A 158 6.00 -6.71 -15.30
C ALA A 158 5.31 -8.08 -15.16
N ALA A 159 5.96 -9.03 -14.48
CA ALA A 159 5.46 -10.39 -14.30
C ALA A 159 4.27 -10.48 -13.31
N PRO A 160 3.19 -11.20 -13.69
CA PRO A 160 2.05 -11.45 -12.80
C PRO A 160 2.36 -12.49 -11.71
N THR A 161 3.51 -13.17 -11.76
CA THR A 161 3.97 -14.12 -10.74
C THR A 161 5.48 -13.97 -10.64
N GLY A 162 5.98 -13.83 -9.42
CA GLY A 162 7.39 -13.53 -9.21
C GLY A 162 7.78 -13.58 -7.74
N THR A 163 8.95 -13.03 -7.45
CA THR A 163 9.43 -12.85 -6.08
C THR A 163 9.73 -11.40 -5.78
N ALA A 164 9.77 -11.10 -4.49
CA ALA A 164 10.00 -9.77 -3.96
C ALA A 164 10.80 -9.85 -2.65
N HIS A 165 11.46 -8.76 -2.31
CA HIS A 165 12.32 -8.67 -1.14
C HIS A 165 12.15 -7.32 -0.43
N LYS A 166 12.31 -7.31 0.90
CA LYS A 166 12.25 -6.11 1.73
C LYS A 166 13.64 -5.83 2.35
N PRO A 167 14.29 -4.70 2.04
CA PRO A 167 15.54 -4.31 2.67
C PRO A 167 15.40 -4.29 4.20
N GLY A 168 16.42 -4.77 4.92
CA GLY A 168 16.36 -4.93 6.38
C GLY A 168 15.63 -6.20 6.86
N SER A 169 15.02 -6.98 5.98
CA SER A 169 14.42 -8.30 6.30
C SER A 169 15.08 -9.45 5.54
N PRO A 170 16.41 -9.67 5.63
CA PRO A 170 17.14 -10.67 4.84
C PRO A 170 16.69 -12.12 5.10
N GLY A 171 16.06 -12.39 6.25
CA GLY A 171 15.47 -13.69 6.58
C GLY A 171 14.14 -13.99 5.88
N LEU A 172 13.57 -13.05 5.11
CA LEU A 172 12.29 -13.24 4.40
C LEU A 172 12.45 -13.04 2.88
N ARG A 173 12.00 -14.04 2.12
CA ARG A 173 11.72 -13.91 0.68
C ARG A 173 10.22 -13.96 0.45
N PHE A 174 9.69 -13.05 -0.34
CA PHE A 174 8.28 -13.06 -0.69
C PHE A 174 8.08 -13.68 -2.07
N CYS A 175 7.06 -14.52 -2.22
CA CYS A 175 6.59 -15.01 -3.50
C CYS A 175 5.16 -14.53 -3.71
N TYR A 176 4.81 -14.06 -4.91
CA TYR A 176 3.46 -13.58 -5.21
C TYR A 176 2.92 -14.17 -6.51
N ARG A 177 1.59 -14.23 -6.59
CA ARG A 177 0.83 -14.49 -7.81
C ARG A 177 -0.37 -13.55 -7.85
N SER A 178 -0.39 -12.67 -8.84
CA SER A 178 -1.55 -11.89 -9.27
C SER A 178 -2.27 -12.61 -10.41
N ASP A 179 -3.59 -12.53 -10.42
CA ASP A 179 -4.46 -13.01 -11.49
C ASP A 179 -5.62 -12.01 -11.65
N PHE A 180 -6.30 -12.00 -12.80
CA PHE A 180 -7.49 -11.17 -13.02
C PHE A 180 -8.69 -12.08 -13.29
N ARG A 181 -9.58 -12.21 -12.30
CA ARG A 181 -10.71 -13.17 -12.35
C ARG A 181 -11.99 -12.56 -11.79
N ALA A 182 -13.11 -12.93 -12.40
CA ALA A 182 -14.45 -12.48 -11.99
C ALA A 182 -14.59 -10.94 -11.84
N GLY A 183 -13.82 -10.18 -12.61
CA GLY A 183 -13.81 -8.72 -12.58
C GLY A 183 -12.95 -8.09 -11.48
N LEU A 184 -12.02 -8.84 -10.87
CA LEU A 184 -11.10 -8.33 -9.85
C LEU A 184 -9.66 -8.73 -10.16
N TYR A 185 -8.72 -7.82 -9.86
CA TYR A 185 -7.35 -8.21 -9.55
C TYR A 185 -7.37 -8.96 -8.23
N THR A 186 -6.67 -10.09 -8.18
CA THR A 186 -6.48 -10.87 -6.95
C THR A 186 -5.01 -11.23 -6.86
N THR A 187 -4.31 -10.67 -5.89
CA THR A 187 -2.93 -11.09 -5.58
C THR A 187 -2.90 -11.87 -4.29
N VAL A 188 -2.22 -13.01 -4.31
CA VAL A 188 -1.78 -13.73 -3.12
C VAL A 188 -0.27 -13.61 -3.01
N ALA A 189 0.21 -13.27 -1.82
CA ALA A 189 1.62 -13.26 -1.47
C ALA A 189 1.90 -14.20 -0.29
N VAL A 190 3.11 -14.76 -0.25
CA VAL A 190 3.59 -15.65 0.81
C VAL A 190 4.99 -15.20 1.22
N ALA A 191 5.17 -14.89 2.49
CA ALA A 191 6.48 -14.67 3.09
C ALA A 191 7.09 -16.02 3.50
N LEU A 192 8.26 -16.34 2.95
CA LEU A 192 9.02 -17.54 3.22
C LEU A 192 10.22 -17.21 4.09
N ALA A 193 10.34 -17.88 5.23
CA ALA A 193 11.53 -17.83 6.07
C ALA A 193 12.71 -18.54 5.39
N ALA A 194 13.86 -17.86 5.41
CA ALA A 194 15.16 -18.52 5.39
C ALA A 194 15.31 -19.40 6.64
N THR A 195 16.18 -20.41 6.57
CA THR A 195 16.28 -21.42 7.65
C THR A 195 16.93 -20.89 8.93
N GLU A 196 17.51 -19.68 8.92
CA GLU A 196 18.01 -18.96 10.12
C GLU A 196 17.72 -17.44 10.03
N PRO A 197 17.55 -16.75 11.17
CA PRO A 197 17.26 -15.32 11.23
C PRO A 197 18.52 -14.45 11.41
N ALA A 198 18.53 -13.26 10.80
CA ALA A 198 19.46 -12.17 11.10
C ALA A 198 18.67 -10.88 11.40
N LEU A 199 19.11 -10.12 12.41
CA LEU A 199 18.43 -8.93 12.96
C LEU A 199 19.12 -7.62 12.54
N ALA A 200 18.34 -6.55 12.35
CA ALA A 200 18.83 -5.17 12.20
C ALA A 200 17.79 -4.11 12.63
N THR A 201 18.23 -2.90 13.00
CA THR A 201 17.44 -1.80 13.61
C THR A 201 17.60 -0.46 12.88
N VAL A 202 16.73 0.53 13.16
CA VAL A 202 16.54 1.80 12.40
C VAL A 202 16.67 3.07 13.28
N HIS A 203 17.01 4.24 12.70
CA HIS A 203 17.06 5.60 13.34
C HIS A 203 16.59 6.73 12.36
N PRO A 204 16.02 7.87 12.83
CA PRO A 204 15.56 9.01 11.98
C PRO A 204 16.11 10.42 12.34
N ARG A 205 15.88 11.47 11.51
CA ARG A 205 16.00 12.94 11.84
C ARG A 205 15.29 13.89 10.83
N ARG A 206 15.09 15.18 11.21
CA ARG A 206 14.19 16.21 10.59
C ARG A 206 14.71 17.67 10.83
N ASN A 207 14.21 18.70 10.14
CA ASN A 207 14.01 20.11 10.62
C ASN A 207 13.42 21.10 9.56
N THR A 208 12.88 22.26 10.00
CA THR A 208 11.81 23.05 9.32
C THR A 208 11.79 24.55 9.75
N VAL A 209 11.55 25.53 8.85
CA VAL A 209 11.12 26.96 9.05
C VAL A 209 10.68 27.62 7.69
N MET A 210 9.64 28.47 7.50
CA MET A 210 8.25 28.63 8.01
C MET A 210 7.48 29.77 7.24
N LEU A 211 6.20 29.57 6.88
CA LEU A 211 5.28 30.52 6.18
C LEU A 211 3.79 30.32 6.65
N PRO A 212 2.74 31.04 6.17
CA PRO A 212 1.50 31.24 6.96
C PRO A 212 0.61 30.01 7.20
N GLU A 213 -0.20 30.12 8.27
CA GLU A 213 -0.87 29.04 8.99
C GLU A 213 -2.05 28.43 8.21
N ILE A 214 -1.99 27.11 7.99
CA ILE A 214 -3.09 26.30 7.42
C ILE A 214 -4.04 25.95 8.58
N THR A 215 -5.34 26.16 8.43
CA THR A 215 -6.32 25.86 9.50
C THR A 215 -7.00 24.50 9.30
N PHE A 216 -7.67 24.01 10.34
CA PHE A 216 -8.50 22.80 10.24
C PHE A 216 -9.68 23.00 9.26
N ASP A 217 -10.27 24.19 9.24
CA ASP A 217 -11.45 24.48 8.42
C ASP A 217 -11.12 24.42 6.92
N ASP A 218 -9.94 24.93 6.51
CA ASP A 218 -9.46 24.83 5.11
C ASP A 218 -9.37 23.35 4.65
N VAL A 219 -8.85 22.48 5.50
CA VAL A 219 -8.65 21.06 5.20
C VAL A 219 -9.97 20.28 5.26
N ALA A 220 -10.85 20.62 6.20
CA ALA A 220 -12.17 20.02 6.33
C ALA A 220 -13.08 20.39 5.15
N GLU A 221 -13.05 21.65 4.68
CA GLU A 221 -13.76 22.08 3.48
C GLU A 221 -13.24 21.34 2.25
N ARG A 222 -11.92 21.20 2.08
CA ARG A 222 -11.35 20.47 0.94
C ARG A 222 -11.77 19.00 0.92
N ILE A 223 -11.72 18.32 2.06
CA ILE A 223 -12.14 16.91 2.16
C ILE A 223 -13.66 16.76 1.92
N HIS A 224 -14.46 17.76 2.29
CA HIS A 224 -15.89 17.80 1.99
C HIS A 224 -16.19 18.00 0.48
N GLN A 225 -15.33 18.69 -0.27
CA GLN A 225 -15.45 18.79 -1.73
C GLN A 225 -15.11 17.47 -2.44
N LEU A 226 -14.19 16.68 -1.89
CA LEU A 226 -13.70 15.42 -2.48
C LEU A 226 -14.59 14.21 -2.13
N LEU A 227 -15.21 14.22 -0.94
CA LEU A 227 -16.03 13.11 -0.44
C LEU A 227 -17.45 13.57 -0.12
N PRO A 228 -18.51 12.81 -0.50
CA PRO A 228 -19.91 13.16 -0.23
C PRO A 228 -20.29 12.90 1.25
N ILE A 229 -19.62 13.62 2.15
CA ILE A 229 -19.80 13.65 3.60
C ILE A 229 -20.68 14.86 3.95
N VAL A 230 -21.48 14.79 5.02
CA VAL A 230 -22.34 15.91 5.44
C VAL A 230 -21.47 17.02 6.08
N PRO A 231 -21.60 18.30 5.67
CA PRO A 231 -20.80 19.37 6.25
C PRO A 231 -21.10 19.52 7.75
N GLY A 232 -20.05 19.77 8.54
CA GLY A 232 -20.14 19.81 10.01
C GLY A 232 -20.07 18.45 10.72
N THR A 233 -19.82 17.35 10.02
CA THR A 233 -19.55 16.02 10.64
C THR A 233 -18.07 15.66 10.77
N LEU A 234 -17.19 16.45 10.18
CA LEU A 234 -15.74 16.33 10.33
C LEU A 234 -15.28 17.07 11.59
N THR A 235 -14.37 16.44 12.33
CA THR A 235 -13.70 17.00 13.52
C THR A 235 -12.22 16.65 13.42
N GLU A 236 -11.36 17.35 14.16
CA GLU A 236 -9.93 17.01 14.25
C GLU A 236 -9.70 15.54 14.64
N GLN A 237 -10.59 14.98 15.48
CA GLN A 237 -10.50 13.59 15.97
C GLN A 237 -11.07 12.56 14.98
N THR A 238 -11.69 12.99 13.86
CA THR A 238 -12.20 12.07 12.84
C THR A 238 -11.02 11.33 12.21
N LYS A 239 -11.06 10.00 12.27
CA LYS A 239 -9.96 9.18 11.75
C LYS A 239 -9.95 9.21 10.24
N VAL A 240 -8.77 9.48 9.68
CA VAL A 240 -8.55 9.60 8.23
C VAL A 240 -8.97 8.33 7.47
N ARG A 241 -8.77 7.16 8.08
CA ARG A 241 -9.17 5.85 7.54
C ARG A 241 -10.68 5.54 7.59
N ASP A 242 -11.47 6.32 8.32
CA ASP A 242 -12.92 6.13 8.42
C ASP A 242 -13.70 6.99 7.38
N LEU A 243 -13.01 7.85 6.64
CA LEU A 243 -13.56 8.77 5.63
C LEU A 243 -13.81 8.10 4.27
N VAL A 244 -13.00 7.10 3.92
CA VAL A 244 -12.94 6.46 2.60
C VAL A 244 -13.14 4.94 2.72
N GLY A 245 -13.75 4.33 1.70
CA GLY A 245 -14.12 2.91 1.74
C GLY A 245 -12.97 1.93 1.51
N ASP A 246 -11.88 2.38 0.88
CA ASP A 246 -10.71 1.57 0.56
C ASP A 246 -9.39 2.34 0.71
N SER A 247 -8.30 1.58 0.83
CA SER A 247 -6.94 2.12 1.06
C SER A 247 -6.39 2.90 -0.13
N PHE A 248 -6.91 2.67 -1.35
CA PHE A 248 -6.43 3.35 -2.55
C PHE A 248 -7.09 4.74 -2.67
N ALA A 249 -8.41 4.82 -2.47
CA ALA A 249 -9.15 6.07 -2.38
C ALA A 249 -8.61 6.99 -1.27
N LEU A 250 -8.01 6.40 -0.23
CA LEU A 250 -7.30 7.17 0.78
C LEU A 250 -6.06 7.89 0.23
N VAL A 251 -5.26 7.21 -0.60
CA VAL A 251 -4.07 7.80 -1.23
C VAL A 251 -4.47 8.86 -2.25
N GLU A 252 -5.55 8.64 -3.00
CA GLU A 252 -6.11 9.63 -3.94
C GLU A 252 -6.57 10.91 -3.20
N MET A 253 -7.41 10.78 -2.16
CA MET A 253 -7.81 11.93 -1.32
C MET A 253 -6.60 12.68 -0.75
N ILE A 254 -5.56 11.95 -0.32
CA ILE A 254 -4.32 12.51 0.21
C ILE A 254 -3.51 13.26 -0.87
N ILE A 255 -3.62 12.90 -2.15
CA ILE A 255 -2.99 13.63 -3.28
C ILE A 255 -3.75 14.92 -3.57
N ASP A 256 -5.08 14.87 -3.63
CA ASP A 256 -5.90 16.06 -3.90
C ASP A 256 -5.79 17.11 -2.79
N VAL A 257 -5.48 16.68 -1.56
CA VAL A 257 -5.09 17.54 -0.44
C VAL A 257 -3.65 18.06 -0.60
N GLN A 258 -2.67 17.21 -0.95
CA GLN A 258 -1.28 17.64 -1.20
C GLN A 258 -1.19 18.74 -2.28
N GLU A 259 -1.93 18.60 -3.37
CA GLU A 259 -1.90 19.54 -4.48
C GLU A 259 -2.61 20.87 -4.17
N GLU A 260 -3.69 20.84 -3.40
CA GLU A 260 -4.38 22.08 -2.95
C GLU A 260 -3.49 22.94 -2.04
N PHE A 261 -2.69 22.31 -1.19
CA PHE A 261 -1.82 23.00 -0.23
C PHE A 261 -0.37 23.17 -0.69
N ASP A 262 -0.02 22.70 -1.90
CA ASP A 262 1.33 22.68 -2.48
C ASP A 262 2.38 22.05 -1.55
N VAL A 263 2.12 20.82 -1.10
CA VAL A 263 3.05 20.01 -0.30
C VAL A 263 3.18 18.60 -0.87
N ILE A 264 4.31 17.94 -0.60
CA ILE A 264 4.54 16.54 -1.00
C ILE A 264 4.84 15.72 0.24
N PHE A 265 4.00 14.72 0.51
CA PHE A 265 4.19 13.77 1.60
C PHE A 265 4.90 12.50 1.12
N THR A 266 5.83 12.02 1.92
CA THR A 266 6.33 10.65 1.84
C THR A 266 5.38 9.69 2.55
N GLN A 267 5.41 8.40 2.19
CA GLN A 267 4.57 7.40 2.87
C GLN A 267 4.89 7.24 4.37
N SER A 268 6.11 7.56 4.84
CA SER A 268 6.44 7.51 6.27
C SER A 268 5.79 8.64 7.07
N GLN A 269 5.69 9.84 6.49
CA GLN A 269 4.93 10.95 7.06
C GLN A 269 3.44 10.57 7.15
N LEU A 270 2.85 10.05 6.06
CA LEU A 270 1.46 9.57 6.04
C LEU A 270 1.22 8.42 7.04
N GLY A 271 2.21 7.57 7.28
CA GLY A 271 2.16 6.50 8.27
C GLY A 271 1.95 6.97 9.71
N THR A 272 2.25 8.25 10.01
CA THR A 272 1.99 8.85 11.33
C THR A 272 0.61 9.48 11.48
N VAL A 273 -0.10 9.72 10.37
CA VAL A 273 -1.42 10.38 10.36
C VAL A 273 -2.52 9.37 10.73
N GLN A 274 -3.22 9.59 11.83
CA GLN A 274 -4.36 8.77 12.25
C GLN A 274 -5.69 9.52 12.11
N THR A 275 -5.66 10.84 12.35
CA THR A 275 -6.80 11.75 12.45
C THR A 275 -6.67 12.94 11.51
N LEU A 276 -7.75 13.69 11.29
CA LEU A 276 -7.71 14.92 10.51
C LEU A 276 -6.83 16.00 11.17
N GLY A 277 -6.78 16.06 12.50
CA GLY A 277 -5.86 16.91 13.23
C GLY A 277 -4.39 16.57 12.97
N ASP A 278 -4.05 15.27 12.88
CA ASP A 278 -2.70 14.84 12.49
C ASP A 278 -2.38 15.25 11.04
N LEU A 279 -3.37 15.19 10.13
CA LEU A 279 -3.20 15.59 8.73
C LEU A 279 -2.96 17.09 8.59
N VAL A 280 -3.72 17.92 9.31
CA VAL A 280 -3.52 19.38 9.40
C VAL A 280 -2.14 19.69 9.98
N THR A 281 -1.75 19.01 11.07
CA THR A 281 -0.44 19.16 11.69
C THR A 281 0.69 18.78 10.71
N LEU A 282 0.51 17.72 9.92
CA LEU A 282 1.47 17.30 8.90
C LEU A 282 1.57 18.34 7.78
N LEU A 283 0.44 18.78 7.23
CA LEU A 283 0.33 19.85 6.23
C LEU A 283 1.12 21.10 6.67
N GLN A 284 0.86 21.60 7.87
CA GLN A 284 1.58 22.73 8.47
C GLN A 284 3.09 22.46 8.55
N SER A 285 3.50 21.25 8.97
CA SER A 285 4.91 20.91 9.19
C SER A 285 5.75 20.79 7.92
N GLU A 286 5.15 20.37 6.80
CA GLU A 286 5.86 20.21 5.51
C GLU A 286 5.85 21.50 4.70
N ARG A 287 4.77 22.29 4.77
CA ARG A 287 4.72 23.61 4.11
C ARG A 287 5.76 24.57 4.69
N ALA A 288 6.00 24.47 6.00
CA ALA A 288 7.11 25.16 6.65
C ALA A 288 8.52 24.60 6.32
N GLY A 289 8.63 23.54 5.52
CA GLY A 289 9.90 22.88 5.17
C GLY A 289 10.47 23.25 3.79
N GLY A 290 9.63 23.77 2.88
CA GLY A 290 10.03 24.04 1.49
C GLY A 290 10.90 25.28 1.27
N ASP A 291 10.74 26.32 2.10
CA ASP A 291 11.31 27.65 1.84
C ASP A 291 12.85 27.73 2.00
N SER A 292 13.48 26.76 2.67
CA SER A 292 14.91 26.86 3.03
C SER A 292 15.89 26.63 1.87
N ALA A 293 15.43 26.18 0.70
CA ALA A 293 16.31 25.83 -0.43
C ALA A 293 16.61 27.00 -1.40
N ALA A 294 15.79 28.06 -1.42
CA ALA A 294 15.89 29.12 -2.42
C ALA A 294 16.83 30.29 -2.04
N ALA A 295 17.26 30.39 -0.77
CA ALA A 295 17.95 31.57 -0.24
C ALA A 295 19.50 31.51 -0.29
N SER A 296 20.10 30.39 -0.70
CA SER A 296 21.56 30.20 -0.70
C SER A 296 22.07 29.79 -2.09
N GLY A 297 22.04 30.72 -3.05
CA GLY A 297 22.40 30.44 -4.44
C GLY A 297 22.65 31.65 -5.35
N SER A 298 23.01 32.82 -4.78
CA SER A 298 23.36 34.01 -5.58
C SER A 298 24.74 34.56 -5.21
N ALA A 299 25.75 34.11 -5.95
CA ALA A 299 27.04 34.76 -6.12
C ALA A 299 27.79 34.09 -7.30
N ALA A 300 27.42 34.43 -8.53
CA ALA A 300 28.28 34.15 -9.67
C ALA A 300 29.53 35.05 -9.62
N PRO A 301 30.68 34.55 -10.08
CA PRO A 301 31.46 35.30 -11.03
C PRO A 301 31.47 34.61 -12.39
N GLU A 302 31.25 35.40 -13.43
CA GLU A 302 31.33 35.02 -14.84
C GLU A 302 32.80 34.89 -15.32
N PRO A 303 33.07 34.51 -16.59
CA PRO A 303 34.05 33.47 -16.87
C PRO A 303 35.43 34.01 -17.25
N ASP A 304 36.41 33.12 -17.24
CA ASP A 304 37.62 33.31 -18.04
C ASP A 304 37.74 32.22 -19.11
N SER A 305 38.04 32.67 -20.33
CA SER A 305 38.11 31.87 -21.55
C SER A 305 39.46 31.16 -21.72
N VAL A 306 39.53 30.09 -22.55
CA VAL A 306 40.48 29.98 -23.70
C VAL A 306 40.48 28.57 -24.35
N ALA A 307 40.36 28.58 -25.68
CA ALA A 307 40.86 27.65 -26.73
C ALA A 307 40.70 26.10 -26.64
N ALA A 308 39.79 25.60 -27.49
CA ALA A 308 40.07 24.87 -28.76
C ALA A 308 41.16 23.76 -28.87
N GLN A 309 40.69 22.57 -29.24
CA GLN A 309 41.21 21.55 -30.20
C GLN A 309 40.13 20.45 -30.23
N ASP A 310 39.42 20.08 -31.29
CA ASP A 310 39.71 19.95 -32.73
C ASP A 310 40.76 18.86 -33.05
N ASP A 311 40.29 17.61 -33.17
CA ASP A 311 40.60 16.75 -34.32
C ASP A 311 39.48 15.70 -34.52
N SER A 312 39.57 14.91 -35.58
CA SER A 312 38.43 14.58 -36.44
C SER A 312 38.41 13.14 -36.96
N ALA A 313 37.19 12.65 -37.28
CA ALA A 313 36.92 11.54 -38.21
C ALA A 313 37.45 10.12 -37.78
N GLN A 314 37.05 8.97 -38.36
CA GLN A 314 36.06 8.64 -39.41
C GLN A 314 35.72 7.12 -39.31
N GLU A 315 34.50 6.71 -39.73
CA GLU A 315 34.14 5.40 -40.35
C GLU A 315 34.50 4.04 -39.67
N SER A 316 33.84 2.90 -39.96
CA SER A 316 32.57 2.63 -40.66
C SER A 316 31.95 1.29 -40.17
N ALA A 317 30.70 1.08 -40.57
CA ALA A 317 29.78 -0.02 -40.27
C ALA A 317 30.23 -1.47 -40.59
N VAL A 318 29.40 -2.45 -40.20
CA VAL A 318 28.82 -3.55 -41.05
C VAL A 318 28.43 -4.80 -40.21
N THR A 319 27.11 -5.03 -40.12
CA THR A 319 26.32 -6.29 -39.98
C THR A 319 26.80 -7.51 -39.16
N GLY A 320 25.85 -8.11 -38.42
CA GLY A 320 25.88 -9.54 -38.08
C GLY A 320 24.70 -9.96 -37.19
N ALA A 321 23.76 -10.77 -37.72
CA ALA A 321 22.66 -11.37 -36.95
C ALA A 321 22.93 -12.86 -36.70
N ALA A 322 22.46 -13.39 -35.56
CA ALA A 322 22.09 -14.81 -35.38
C ALA A 322 21.36 -15.03 -34.05
N GLU A 323 20.43 -15.99 -34.04
CA GLU A 323 19.64 -16.44 -32.88
C GLU A 323 20.37 -17.54 -32.09
N CYS A 324 20.13 -17.61 -30.77
CA CYS A 324 19.98 -18.82 -29.94
C CYS A 324 19.36 -18.45 -28.59
#